data_AF-C0GE87-F1
#
_entry.id   AF-C0GE87-F1
#
_cell.length_a   1.000
_cell.length_b   1.000
_cell.length_c   1.000
_cell.angle_alpha   90.00
_cell.angle_beta   90.00
_cell.angle_gamma   90.00
#
_symmetry.space_group_name_H-M   'P 1'
#
loop_
_entity.id
_entity.type
_entity.pdbx_description
1 polymer ?
#
loop_
_entity_poly.entity_id
_entity_poly.type
_entity_poly.pdbx_seq_one_letter_code
_entity_poly.pdbx_strand_id
1 'polypeptide(L)'
;MIKTDVARSIAEKLNIQVKDAETTVNGLIDTITESLSAGEAVKLAGFGTFDLRHAPERAARNPKTGETVQVPATHYPTFRAVLA
;
A
#
# COMPACT_ATOMS: atom_id res chain seq x y z
N MET A 1 -15.23 -6.21 1.55
CA MET A 1 -14.48 -6.48 2.78
C MET A 1 -13.67 -5.24 3.09
N ILE A 2 -13.97 -4.57 4.20
CA ILE A 2 -13.20 -3.43 4.73
C ILE A 2 -12.21 -3.91 5.80
N LYS A 3 -11.34 -3.03 6.32
CA LYS A 3 -10.29 -3.41 7.30
C LYS A 3 -10.84 -4.18 8.50
N THR A 4 -11.99 -3.78 9.04
CA THR A 4 -12.65 -4.46 10.17
C THR A 4 -13.11 -5.87 9.82
N ASP A 5 -13.57 -6.09 8.59
CA ASP A 5 -13.99 -7.42 8.13
C ASP A 5 -12.77 -8.36 7.99
N VAL A 6 -11.62 -7.83 7.55
CA VAL A 6 -10.35 -8.58 7.50
C VAL A 6 -9.92 -9.00 8.89
N ALA A 7 -9.93 -8.07 9.86
CA ALA A 7 -9.57 -8.37 11.25
C ALA A 7 -10.50 -9.44 11.86
N ARG A 8 -11.82 -9.35 11.65
CA ARG A 8 -12.77 -10.39 12.09
C ARG A 8 -12.49 -11.74 11.44
N SER A 9 -12.24 -11.76 10.13
CA SER A 9 -11.92 -12.99 9.40
C SER A 9 -10.63 -13.65 9.92
N ILE A 10 -9.63 -12.84 10.28
CA ILE A 10 -8.37 -13.32 10.89
C ILE A 10 -8.63 -13.86 12.30
N ALA A 11 -9.42 -13.14 13.10
CA ALA A 11 -9.79 -13.56 14.46
C ALA A 11 -10.47 -14.92 14.46
N GLU A 12 -11.42 -15.14 13.54
CA GLU A 12 -12.10 -16.43 13.36
C GLU A 12 -11.14 -17.54 12.91
N LYS A 13 -10.31 -17.28 11.90
CA LYS A 13 -9.37 -18.28 11.35
C LYS A 13 -8.29 -18.71 12.35
N LEU A 14 -7.82 -17.79 13.17
CA LEU A 14 -6.75 -18.02 14.14
C LEU A 14 -7.27 -18.32 15.55
N ASN A 15 -8.59 -18.24 15.76
CA ASN A 15 -9.23 -18.37 17.07
C ASN A 15 -8.62 -17.44 18.13
N ILE A 16 -8.44 -16.17 17.77
CA ILE A 16 -7.91 -15.11 18.65
C ILE A 16 -8.96 -14.03 18.90
N GLN A 17 -8.72 -13.13 19.85
CA GLN A 17 -9.62 -12.00 20.08
C GLN A 17 -9.59 -11.05 18.89
N VAL A 18 -10.75 -10.46 18.56
CA VAL A 18 -10.88 -9.48 17.48
C VAL A 18 -9.93 -8.29 17.69
N LYS A 19 -9.72 -7.87 18.94
CA LYS A 19 -8.78 -6.80 19.28
C LYS A 19 -7.35 -7.13 18.89
N ASP A 20 -6.89 -8.36 19.14
CA ASP A 20 -5.54 -8.79 18.78
C ASP A 20 -5.38 -8.87 17.25
N ALA A 21 -6.42 -9.32 16.54
CA ALA A 21 -6.43 -9.30 15.09
C ALA A 21 -6.40 -7.87 14.51
N GLU A 22 -7.14 -6.93 15.10
CA GLU A 22 -7.10 -5.51 14.71
C GLU A 22 -5.71 -4.91 14.91
N THR A 23 -5.08 -5.15 16.06
CA THR A 23 -3.70 -4.73 16.32
C THR A 23 -2.73 -5.34 15.31
N THR A 24 -2.90 -6.61 14.97
CA THR A 24 -2.07 -7.30 13.97
C THR A 24 -2.21 -6.68 12.58
N VAL A 25 -3.44 -6.42 12.12
CA VAL A 25 -3.69 -5.79 10.81
C VAL A 25 -3.11 -4.39 10.75
N ASN A 26 -3.25 -3.60 11.81
CA ASN A 26 -2.64 -2.26 11.88
C ASN A 26 -1.11 -2.36 11.82
N GLY A 27 -0.50 -3.20 12.65
CA GLY A 27 0.95 -3.39 12.65
C GLY A 27 1.51 -3.84 11.29
N LEU A 28 0.78 -4.69 10.55
CA LEU A 28 1.14 -5.07 9.19
C LEU A 28 1.17 -3.85 8.24
N ILE A 29 0.11 -3.04 8.27
CA ILE A 29 0.01 -1.84 7.41
C ILE A 29 1.11 -0.84 7.75
N ASP A 30 1.36 -0.62 9.05
CA ASP A 30 2.39 0.30 9.53
C ASP A 30 3.78 -0.18 9.10
N THR A 31 4.09 -1.45 9.30
CA THR A 31 5.37 -2.06 8.87
C THR A 31 5.60 -1.90 7.37
N ILE A 32 4.58 -2.13 6.54
CA ILE A 32 4.69 -1.94 5.09
C ILE A 32 4.93 -0.46 4.77
N THR A 33 4.23 0.45 5.45
CA THR A 33 4.35 1.88 5.23
C THR A 33 5.74 2.40 5.59
N GLU A 34 6.28 1.96 6.72
CA GLU A 34 7.63 2.31 7.19
C GLU A 34 8.70 1.79 6.24
N SER A 35 8.62 0.50 5.85
CA SER A 35 9.54 -0.10 4.87
C SER A 35 9.56 0.68 3.55
N LEU A 36 8.39 0.98 3.00
CA LEU A 36 8.30 1.75 1.76
C LEU A 36 8.84 3.16 1.94
N SER A 37 8.60 3.81 3.08
CA SER A 37 9.13 5.15 3.37
C SER A 37 10.66 5.16 3.45
N ALA A 38 11.27 4.04 3.83
CA ALA A 38 12.71 3.85 3.83
C ALA A 38 13.30 3.50 2.45
N GLY A 39 12.48 3.34 1.40
CA GLY A 39 12.93 2.90 0.09
C GLY A 39 13.04 1.38 -0.06
N GLU A 40 12.51 0.62 0.90
CA GLU A 40 12.65 -0.83 0.97
C GLU A 40 11.36 -1.54 0.52
N ALA A 41 11.49 -2.41 -0.47
CA ALA A 41 10.36 -3.19 -0.99
C ALA A 41 10.00 -4.36 -0.06
N VAL A 42 8.70 -4.55 0.18
CA VAL A 42 8.18 -5.66 1.00
C VAL A 42 7.67 -6.79 0.10
N LYS A 43 8.30 -7.96 0.21
CA LYS A 43 7.91 -9.17 -0.53
C LYS A 43 7.14 -10.12 0.38
N LEU A 44 5.87 -10.36 0.07
CA LEU A 44 5.02 -11.35 0.72
C LEU A 44 4.88 -12.55 -0.21
N ALA A 45 5.63 -13.63 0.06
CA ALA A 45 5.64 -14.83 -0.76
C ALA A 45 4.22 -15.41 -0.93
N GLY A 46 3.85 -15.74 -2.16
CA GLY A 46 2.51 -16.25 -2.49
C GLY A 46 1.38 -15.21 -2.50
N PHE A 47 1.67 -13.94 -2.21
CA PHE A 47 0.68 -12.86 -2.26
C PHE A 47 1.09 -11.76 -3.25
N GLY A 48 2.26 -11.17 -3.06
CA GLY A 48 2.71 -10.08 -3.90
C GLY A 48 3.88 -9.30 -3.33
N THR A 49 4.24 -8.22 -4.01
CA THR A 49 5.31 -7.31 -3.62
C THR A 49 4.79 -5.89 -3.56
N PHE A 50 5.05 -5.21 -2.44
CA PHE A 50 4.92 -3.76 -2.31
C PHE A 50 6.27 -3.12 -2.65
N ASP A 51 6.28 -2.12 -3.51
CA ASP A 51 7.49 -1.50 -4.02
C ASP A 51 7.26 -0.02 -4.33
N LEU A 52 8.30 0.82 -4.28
CA LEU A 52 8.24 2.22 -4.69
C LEU A 52 8.60 2.34 -6.17
N ARG A 53 7.80 3.08 -6.93
CA ARG A 53 8.14 3.48 -8.30
C ARG A 53 8.43 4.97 -8.38
N HIS A 54 9.39 5.31 -9.24
CA HIS A 54 9.71 6.69 -9.59
C HIS A 54 8.85 7.15 -10.78
N ALA A 55 8.16 8.26 -10.63
CA ALA A 55 7.57 9.02 -11.72
C ALA A 55 8.48 10.21 -12.04
N PRO A 56 9.00 10.34 -13.26
CA PRO A 56 9.80 11.50 -13.65
C PRO A 56 8.92 12.75 -13.72
N GLU A 57 9.59 13.90 -13.62
CA GLU A 57 8.97 15.21 -13.86
C GLU A 57 8.38 15.27 -15.27
N ARG A 58 7.18 15.86 -15.39
CA ARG A 58 6.49 16.00 -16.69
C ARG A 58 5.59 17.21 -16.73
N ALA A 59 5.38 17.74 -17.94
CA ALA A 59 4.32 18.71 -18.18
C ALA A 59 2.95 18.02 -18.20
N ALA A 60 1.97 18.58 -17.49
CA ALA A 60 0.57 18.17 -17.51
C ALA A 60 -0.33 19.38 -17.81
N ARG A 61 -1.54 19.13 -18.32
CA ARG A 61 -2.50 20.19 -18.65
C ARG A 61 -3.61 20.24 -17.60
N ASN A 62 -3.90 21.42 -17.08
CA ASN A 62 -5.03 21.61 -16.18
C ASN A 62 -6.35 21.36 -16.96
N PRO A 63 -7.19 20.38 -16.57
CA PRO A 63 -8.41 20.06 -17.31
C PRO A 63 -9.47 21.18 -17.25
N LYS A 64 -9.37 22.10 -16.28
CA LYS A 64 -10.31 23.23 -16.15
C LYS A 64 -9.88 24.47 -16.93
N THR A 65 -8.59 24.83 -16.91
CA THR A 65 -8.07 26.07 -17.52
C THR A 65 -7.33 25.85 -18.83
N GLY A 66 -6.88 24.62 -19.10
CA GLY A 66 -6.05 24.30 -20.27
C GLY A 66 -4.60 24.76 -20.16
N GLU A 67 -4.20 25.36 -19.04
CA GLU A 67 -2.81 25.80 -18.79
C GLU A 67 -1.89 24.60 -18.62
N THR A 68 -0.62 24.78 -19.00
CA THR A 68 0.43 23.78 -18.77
C THR A 68 1.02 23.99 -17.39
N VAL A 69 1.07 22.92 -16.60
CA VAL A 69 1.59 22.89 -15.23
C VAL A 69 2.69 21.82 -15.15
N GLN A 70 3.78 22.14 -14.47
CA GLN A 70 4.85 21.19 -14.23
C GLN A 70 4.48 20.27 -13.05
N VAL A 71 4.54 18.95 -13.27
CA VAL A 71 4.36 17.95 -12.21
C VAL A 71 5.75 17.48 -11.79
N PRO A 72 6.18 17.74 -10.54
CA PRO A 72 7.51 17.36 -10.07
C PRO A 72 7.70 15.84 -10.07
N ALA A 73 8.95 15.40 -10.16
CA ALA A 73 9.29 13.99 -9.99
C ALA A 73 8.89 13.52 -8.59
N THR A 74 8.38 12.30 -8.48
CA THR A 74 7.92 11.75 -7.20
C THR A 74 8.06 10.24 -7.13
N HIS A 75 8.10 9.71 -5.91
CA HIS A 75 7.99 8.28 -5.66
C HIS A 75 6.56 7.95 -5.20
N TYR A 76 6.03 6.82 -5.65
CA TYR A 76 4.71 6.35 -5.23
C TYR A 76 4.72 4.84 -4.97
N PRO A 77 3.99 4.38 -3.95
CA PRO A 77 3.88 2.96 -3.64
C PRO A 77 3.08 2.25 -4.73
N THR A 78 3.51 1.03 -5.04
CA THR A 78 2.85 0.12 -5.97
C THR A 78 2.76 -1.26 -5.34
N PHE A 79 1.69 -1.98 -5.68
CA PHE A 79 1.53 -3.38 -5.31
C PHE A 79 1.49 -4.23 -6.58
N ARG A 80 2.30 -5.29 -6.63
CA ARG A 80 2.33 -6.27 -7.70
C ARG A 80 1.89 -7.63 -7.14
N ALA A 81 0.71 -8.09 -7.55
CA ALA A 81 0.22 -9.41 -7.18
C ALA A 81 1.05 -10.51 -7.86
N VAL A 82 1.32 -11.59 -7.14
CA VAL A 82 1.80 -12.84 -7.71
C VAL A 82 0.61 -13.78 -7.69
N LEU A 83 -0.13 -13.83 -8.79
CA LEU A 83 -1.13 -14.87 -8.99
C LEU A 83 -0.39 -16.17 -9.25
N ALA A 84 -0.39 -17.06 -8.26
CA ALA A 84 -0.09 -18.47 -8.42
C ALA A 84 -1.42 -19.24 -8.49
#